data_AF-A0A2W0C995-F1
#
_entry.id   AF-A0A2W0C995-F1
#
_cell.length_a   1.000
_cell.length_b   1.000
_cell.length_c   1.000
_cell.angle_alpha   90.00
_cell.angle_beta   90.00
_cell.angle_gamma   90.00
#
_symmetry.space_group_name_H-M   'P 1'
#
loop_
_entity.id
_entity.type
_entity.pdbx_description
1 polymer ?
#
loop_
_entity_poly.entity_id
_entity_poly.type
_entity_poly.pdbx_seq_one_letter_code
_entity_poly.pdbx_strand_id
1 'polypeptide(L)'
;MAQSDQITDDGSQQIIQDDNSTTGEFEPVTIDPGASSDVALQFPVSMASKPVSIAALDGGTVMSGSTAIGADGSLSFSFQVSDQPGVHRVVVMDPNADDDSPKIIGVVQFEVPSVEE
;
A
#
# COMPACT_ATOMS: atom_id res chain seq x y z
N MET A 1 -10.56 4.84 6.19
CA MET A 1 -9.79 4.10 5.18
C MET A 1 -8.92 5.06 4.41
N ALA A 2 -7.91 4.54 3.70
CA ALA A 2 -7.20 5.27 2.66
C ALA A 2 -8.20 5.76 1.59
N GLN A 3 -7.93 6.93 1.02
CA GLN A 3 -8.76 7.62 0.03
C GLN A 3 -8.07 7.70 -1.33
N SER A 4 -6.74 7.60 -1.36
CA SER A 4 -5.97 7.47 -2.58
C SER A 4 -4.65 6.76 -2.31
N ASP A 5 -4.08 6.16 -3.35
CA ASP A 5 -2.71 5.68 -3.38
C ASP A 5 -1.92 6.37 -4.49
N GLN A 6 -0.63 6.51 -4.25
CA GLN A 6 0.35 6.91 -5.22
C GLN A 6 1.48 5.89 -5.16
N ILE A 7 1.79 5.26 -6.28
CA ILE A 7 2.89 4.32 -6.43
C ILE A 7 3.89 4.93 -7.40
N THR A 8 5.14 5.04 -6.97
CA THR A 8 6.27 5.47 -7.79
C THR A 8 7.23 4.29 -7.93
N ASP A 9 7.37 3.75 -9.14
CA ASP A 9 8.32 2.68 -9.45
C ASP A 9 9.74 3.22 -9.73
N ASP A 10 10.76 2.34 -9.68
CA ASP A 10 12.17 2.64 -10.03
C ASP A 10 12.31 3.29 -11.42
N GLY A 11 11.43 2.96 -12.36
CA GLY A 11 11.31 3.61 -13.67
C GLY A 11 10.79 5.05 -13.64
N SER A 12 10.54 5.64 -12.47
CA SER A 12 9.94 6.95 -12.22
C SER A 12 8.50 7.11 -12.73
N GLN A 13 7.82 6.00 -13.01
CA GLN A 13 6.41 6.03 -13.36
C GLN A 13 5.59 6.23 -12.07
N GLN A 14 4.83 7.33 -12.04
CA GLN A 14 3.92 7.65 -10.94
C GLN A 14 2.50 7.28 -11.35
N ILE A 15 1.88 6.41 -10.59
CA ILE A 15 0.48 6.00 -10.75
C ILE A 15 -0.27 6.49 -9.53
N ILE A 16 -1.36 7.23 -9.75
CA ILE A 16 -2.22 7.77 -8.69
C ILE A 16 -3.60 7.17 -8.91
N GLN A 17 -4.18 6.58 -7.88
CA GLN A 17 -5.54 6.09 -7.91
C GLN A 17 -6.32 6.73 -6.76
N ASP A 18 -7.46 7.34 -7.08
CA ASP A 18 -8.43 7.77 -6.09
C ASP A 18 -9.34 6.58 -5.75
N ASP A 19 -9.46 6.25 -4.47
CA ASP A 19 -10.43 5.25 -4.02
C ASP A 19 -11.82 5.85 -4.13
N ASN A 20 -12.61 5.37 -5.09
CA ASN A 20 -14.04 5.66 -5.14
C ASN A 20 -14.86 4.71 -4.26
N SER A 21 -14.20 3.73 -3.63
CA SER A 21 -14.82 2.75 -2.75
C SER A 21 -14.77 3.21 -1.28
N THR A 22 -15.31 2.39 -0.38
CA THR A 22 -15.24 2.63 1.08
C THR A 22 -14.31 1.66 1.78
N THR A 23 -13.58 0.83 1.02
CA THR A 23 -12.76 -0.25 1.54
C THR A 23 -11.28 0.15 1.63
N GLY A 24 -10.83 1.19 0.92
CA GLY A 24 -9.41 1.56 0.84
C GLY A 24 -8.57 0.51 0.12
N GLU A 25 -9.17 -0.23 -0.82
CA GLU A 25 -8.50 -1.23 -1.66
C GLU A 25 -8.35 -0.69 -3.07
N PHE A 26 -7.12 -0.65 -3.57
CA PHE A 26 -6.77 -0.06 -4.86
C PHE A 26 -6.58 -1.14 -5.93
N GLU A 27 -6.74 -0.76 -7.22
CA GLU A 27 -6.51 -1.70 -8.32
C GLU A 27 -5.02 -2.09 -8.39
N PRO A 28 -4.72 -3.32 -8.86
CA PRO A 28 -3.35 -3.77 -8.98
C PRO A 28 -2.56 -2.95 -10.00
N VAL A 29 -1.35 -2.55 -9.60
CA VAL A 29 -0.39 -1.90 -10.47
C VAL A 29 0.63 -2.91 -10.98
N THR A 30 0.80 -2.99 -12.30
CA THR A 30 1.81 -3.86 -12.91
C THR A 30 3.22 -3.33 -12.64
N ILE A 31 4.10 -4.17 -12.08
CA ILE A 31 5.48 -3.85 -11.72
C ILE A 31 6.42 -4.97 -12.20
N ASP A 32 7.66 -4.60 -12.55
CA ASP A 32 8.69 -5.56 -12.93
C ASP A 32 9.09 -6.49 -11.76
N PRO A 33 9.43 -7.76 -12.01
CA PRO A 33 9.84 -8.69 -10.98
C PRO A 33 11.05 -8.17 -10.20
N GLY A 34 10.99 -8.23 -8.87
CA GLY A 34 12.08 -7.79 -7.99
C GLY A 34 12.22 -6.27 -7.84
N ALA A 35 11.41 -5.47 -8.53
CA ALA A 35 11.48 -4.01 -8.47
C ALA A 35 11.00 -3.46 -7.11
N SER A 36 11.47 -2.25 -6.80
CA SER A 36 11.06 -1.51 -5.60
C SER A 36 10.18 -0.33 -5.99
N SER A 37 9.13 -0.09 -5.22
CA SER A 37 8.22 1.03 -5.41
C SER A 37 8.05 1.80 -4.11
N ASP A 38 8.06 3.12 -4.20
CA ASP A 38 7.65 4.01 -3.13
C ASP A 38 6.14 4.21 -3.19
N VAL A 39 5.48 4.02 -2.06
CA VAL A 39 4.03 4.12 -1.92
C VAL A 39 3.71 5.28 -0.99
N ALA A 40 2.75 6.10 -1.39
CA ALA A 40 2.12 7.08 -0.53
C ALA A 40 0.60 6.87 -0.54
N LEU A 41 0.02 6.67 0.64
CA LEU A 41 -1.42 6.61 0.85
C LEU A 41 -1.91 7.91 1.45
N GLN A 42 -3.05 8.40 0.98
CA GLN A 42 -3.75 9.52 1.60
C GLN A 42 -4.90 9.01 2.44
N PHE A 43 -4.91 9.36 3.72
CA PHE A 43 -6.01 9.13 4.65
C PHE A 43 -6.76 10.43 4.93
N PRO A 44 -8.01 10.37 5.41
CA PRO A 44 -8.68 11.57 5.91
C PRO A 44 -7.90 12.11 7.12
N VAL A 45 -7.79 13.43 7.21
CA VAL A 45 -7.06 14.12 8.30
C VAL A 45 -7.59 13.80 9.71
N SER A 46 -8.82 13.30 9.81
CA SER A 46 -9.38 12.78 11.07
C SER A 46 -8.66 11.54 11.60
N MET A 47 -7.85 10.87 10.77
CA MET A 47 -6.99 9.74 11.13
C MET A 47 -5.53 10.15 11.37
N ALA A 48 -5.20 11.44 11.30
CA ALA A 48 -3.84 11.93 11.56
C ALA A 48 -3.31 11.49 12.94
N SER A 49 -2.01 11.23 13.00
CA SER A 49 -1.30 10.73 14.19
C SER A 49 -1.77 9.36 14.69
N LYS A 50 -2.66 8.67 13.99
CA LYS A 50 -3.00 7.28 14.33
C LYS A 50 -1.79 6.37 14.04
N PRO A 51 -1.38 5.52 14.99
CA PRO A 51 -0.37 4.50 14.73
C PRO A 51 -0.91 3.47 13.74
N VAL A 52 -0.03 2.93 12.92
CA VAL A 52 -0.36 1.90 11.93
C VAL A 52 0.72 0.84 11.86
N SER A 53 0.34 -0.33 11.37
CA SER A 53 1.28 -1.40 11.01
C SER A 53 1.14 -1.72 9.54
N ILE A 54 2.26 -1.79 8.82
CA ILE A 54 2.32 -2.08 7.39
C ILE A 54 2.91 -3.48 7.22
N ALA A 55 2.25 -4.35 6.46
CA ALA A 55 2.70 -5.72 6.27
C ALA A 55 2.42 -6.22 4.85
N ALA A 56 3.36 -7.00 4.31
CA ALA A 56 3.16 -7.76 3.09
C ALA A 56 2.33 -9.02 3.39
N LEU A 57 1.35 -9.35 2.54
CA LEU A 57 0.50 -10.52 2.69
C LEU A 57 0.95 -11.73 1.86
N ASP A 58 1.43 -11.50 0.63
CA ASP A 58 1.55 -12.57 -0.38
C ASP A 58 2.85 -12.51 -1.19
N GLY A 59 3.96 -12.21 -0.51
CA GLY A 59 5.27 -12.05 -1.13
C GLY A 59 5.74 -10.59 -1.12
N GLY A 60 6.97 -10.39 -1.57
CA GLY A 60 7.68 -9.12 -1.45
C GLY A 60 8.08 -8.78 -0.01
N THR A 61 8.65 -7.59 0.18
CA THR A 61 9.17 -7.11 1.47
C THR A 61 8.91 -5.61 1.63
N VAL A 62 8.36 -5.22 2.78
CA VAL A 62 8.30 -3.80 3.18
C VAL A 62 9.68 -3.41 3.69
N MET A 63 10.36 -2.55 2.94
CA MET A 63 11.75 -2.17 3.19
C MET A 63 11.87 -1.07 4.25
N SER A 64 10.94 -0.13 4.24
CA SER A 64 10.87 1.01 5.16
C SER A 64 9.46 1.57 5.15
N GLY A 65 9.01 2.19 6.24
CA GLY A 65 7.68 2.77 6.28
C GLY A 65 7.39 3.57 7.53
N SER A 66 6.47 4.52 7.40
CA SER A 66 5.92 5.26 8.52
C SER A 66 5.13 4.35 9.45
N THR A 67 5.27 4.56 10.75
CA THR A 67 4.55 3.80 11.80
C THR A 67 3.28 4.52 12.27
N ALA A 68 2.97 5.69 11.71
CA ALA A 68 1.78 6.46 11.99
C ALA A 68 1.39 7.32 10.77
N ILE A 69 0.12 7.67 10.68
CA ILE A 69 -0.41 8.59 9.67
C ILE A 69 0.06 10.01 9.99
N GLY A 70 0.59 10.71 9.00
CA GLY A 70 1.06 12.09 9.08
C GLY A 70 -0.05 13.09 9.46
N ALA A 71 0.35 14.30 9.86
CA ALA A 71 -0.58 15.36 10.24
C ALA A 71 -1.49 15.82 9.08
N ASP A 72 -1.00 15.65 7.85
CA ASP A 72 -1.69 15.90 6.59
C ASP A 72 -2.48 14.69 6.09
N GLY A 73 -2.51 13.59 6.84
CA GLY A 73 -3.14 12.33 6.45
C GLY A 73 -2.27 11.44 5.55
N SER A 74 -1.02 11.82 5.26
CA SER A 74 -0.14 11.01 4.42
C SER A 74 0.44 9.81 5.19
N LEU A 75 0.63 8.69 4.50
CA LEU A 75 1.40 7.56 4.99
C LEU A 75 2.30 7.05 3.86
N SER A 76 3.60 6.93 4.10
CA SER A 76 4.54 6.50 3.08
C SER A 76 5.34 5.28 3.51
N PHE A 77 5.60 4.39 2.56
CA PHE A 77 6.45 3.21 2.74
C PHE A 77 7.05 2.76 1.40
N SER A 78 8.15 2.03 1.46
CA SER A 78 8.79 1.43 0.29
C SER A 78 8.59 -0.08 0.33
N PHE A 79 8.18 -0.64 -0.80
CA PHE A 79 7.91 -2.07 -0.95
C PHE A 79 8.68 -2.63 -2.13
N GLN A 80 9.31 -3.78 -1.94
CA GLN A 80 9.94 -4.53 -3.02
C GLN A 80 9.08 -5.75 -3.34
N VAL A 81 8.58 -5.86 -4.57
CA VAL A 81 7.88 -7.07 -5.02
C VAL A 81 8.87 -8.23 -5.14
N SER A 82 8.41 -9.46 -4.95
CA SER A 82 9.26 -10.62 -5.25
C SER A 82 9.34 -10.90 -6.74
N ASP A 83 10.28 -11.73 -7.17
CA ASP A 83 10.38 -12.21 -8.56
C ASP A 83 9.28 -13.20 -8.97
N GLN A 84 8.38 -13.57 -8.05
CA GLN A 84 7.30 -14.51 -8.35
C GLN A 84 6.13 -13.80 -9.05
N PRO A 85 5.64 -14.33 -10.18
CA PRO A 85 4.48 -13.75 -10.86
C PRO A 85 3.21 -13.90 -10.01
N GLY A 86 2.29 -12.95 -10.18
CA GLY A 86 1.02 -12.89 -9.45
C GLY A 86 0.83 -11.58 -8.69
N VAL A 87 -0.24 -11.51 -7.90
CA VAL A 87 -0.62 -10.32 -7.15
C VAL A 87 0.00 -10.34 -5.75
N HIS A 88 0.89 -9.38 -5.50
CA HIS A 88 1.49 -9.09 -4.20
C HIS A 88 0.71 -7.99 -3.51
N ARG A 89 0.32 -8.22 -2.26
CA ARG A 89 -0.53 -7.27 -1.51
C ARG A 89 0.18 -6.76 -0.29
N VAL A 90 0.05 -5.45 -0.05
CA VAL A 90 0.48 -4.79 1.18
C VAL A 90 -0.74 -4.25 1.90
N VAL A 91 -0.86 -4.54 3.18
CA VAL A 91 -1.94 -4.04 4.03
C VAL A 91 -1.44 -3.05 5.05
N VAL A 92 -2.24 -2.01 5.27
CA VAL A 92 -2.10 -1.06 6.36
C VAL A 92 -3.17 -1.36 7.39
N MET A 93 -2.75 -1.55 8.63
CA MET A 93 -3.62 -1.95 9.73
C MET A 93 -3.59 -0.93 10.86
N ASP A 94 -4.74 -0.70 11.48
CA ASP A 94 -4.82 -0.03 12.79
C ASP A 94 -4.56 -1.10 13.88
N PRO A 95 -3.40 -1.07 14.58
CA PRO A 95 -3.06 -2.05 15.60
C PRO A 95 -3.94 -1.91 16.85
N ASN A 96 -4.69 -0.80 16.99
CA ASN A 96 -5.59 -0.55 18.11
C ASN A 96 -7.06 -0.68 17.71
N ALA A 97 -7.37 -1.24 16.54
CA ALA A 97 -8.75 -1.49 16.15
C ALA A 97 -9.42 -2.45 17.15
N ASP A 98 -10.50 -1.98 17.77
CA ASP A 98 -11.43 -2.81 18.53
C ASP A 98 -12.39 -3.57 17.59
N ASP A 99 -13.22 -4.47 18.13
CA ASP A 99 -14.17 -5.30 17.37
C ASP A 99 -15.14 -4.51 16.46
N ASP A 100 -15.42 -3.24 16.79
CA ASP A 100 -16.33 -2.36 16.05
C ASP A 100 -15.62 -1.57 14.91
N SER A 101 -14.28 -1.60 14.88
CA SER A 101 -13.47 -0.84 13.93
C SER A 101 -12.77 -1.75 12.90
N PRO A 102 -12.67 -1.31 11.64
CA PRO A 102 -11.95 -2.09 10.65
C PRO A 102 -10.46 -2.15 11.00
N LYS A 103 -9.94 -3.37 11.10
CA LYS A 103 -8.51 -3.59 11.36
C LYS A 103 -7.64 -3.22 10.16
N ILE A 104 -8.08 -3.53 8.94
CA ILE A 104 -7.39 -3.14 7.70
C ILE A 104 -7.99 -1.81 7.24
N ILE A 105 -7.13 -0.83 7.03
CA ILE A 105 -7.51 0.53 6.68
C ILE A 105 -6.97 0.99 5.32
N GLY A 106 -6.15 0.16 4.66
CA GLY A 106 -5.69 0.35 3.29
C GLY A 106 -5.08 -0.94 2.73
N VAL A 107 -5.28 -1.20 1.44
CA VAL A 107 -4.74 -2.36 0.71
C VAL A 107 -4.18 -1.89 -0.63
N VAL A 108 -2.89 -2.10 -0.83
CA VAL A 108 -2.17 -1.79 -2.07
C VAL A 108 -1.80 -3.09 -2.76
N GLN A 109 -1.98 -3.13 -4.08
CA GLN A 109 -1.82 -4.34 -4.88
C GLN A 109 -0.81 -4.12 -6.01
N PHE A 110 0.10 -5.07 -6.18
CA PHE A 110 1.12 -5.07 -7.21
C PHE A 110 1.01 -6.36 -8.01
N GLU A 111 0.90 -6.26 -9.34
CA GLU A 111 0.88 -7.42 -10.21
C GLU A 111 2.25 -7.60 -10.88
N VAL A 112 2.89 -8.74 -10.63
CA VAL A 112 4.08 -9.15 -11.38
C VAL A 112 3.61 -10.04 -12.53
N PRO A 113 3.83 -9.63 -13.80
CA PRO A 113 3.35 -10.41 -14.94
C PRO A 113 4.09 -11.74 -15.03
N SER A 114 3.38 -12.76 -15.51
CA SER A 114 4.04 -14.01 -15.88
C SER A 114 4.88 -13.77 -17.13
N VAL A 115 6.19 -13.99 -17.04
CA VAL A 115 7.04 -14.06 -18.24
C VAL A 115 6.74 -15.39 -18.93
N GLU A 116 6.01 -15.34 -20.05
CA GLU A 116 5.95 -16.49 -20.95
C GLU A 116 7.33 -16.63 -21.62
N GLU A 117 8.06 -17.70 -21.29
CA GLU A 117 9.32 -18.08 -21.98
C GLU A 117 9.08 -18.53 -23.43
#